data_AF-A0A1M6NN21-F1
#
_entry.id   AF-A0A1M6NN21-F1
#
_cell.length_a   1.000
_cell.length_b   1.000
_cell.length_c   1.000
_cell.angle_alpha   90.00
_cell.angle_beta   90.00
_cell.angle_gamma   90.00
#
_symmetry.space_group_name_H-M   'P 1'
#
loop_
_entity.id
_entity.type
_entity.pdbx_description
1 polymer ?
#
loop_
_entity_poly.entity_id
_entity_poly.type
_entity_poly.pdbx_seq_one_letter_code
_entity_poly.pdbx_strand_id
1 'polypeptide(L)'
;MATKQSRKVLFPGSWWVPILSIPISFLLWLSVTLLNTAFAQHVGLQVSGYLSETASVLTVVNYALSLFAPFALYYDRTYVSEKSKWTPTLLYLFIFVPLLNVLIATFYLARRHRFVGNP
;
A
#
# COMPACT_ATOMS: atom_id res chain seq x y z
N MET A 1 -10.46 43.16 -4.93
CA MET A 1 -9.43 42.10 -5.05
C MET A 1 -9.70 41.06 -3.97
N ALA A 2 -10.31 39.92 -4.31
CA ALA A 2 -10.57 38.85 -3.34
C ALA A 2 -9.31 38.01 -3.16
N THR A 3 -8.69 38.09 -1.98
CA THR A 3 -7.58 37.24 -1.56
C THR A 3 -8.05 35.79 -1.51
N LYS A 4 -7.59 34.96 -2.45
CA LYS A 4 -7.73 33.49 -2.37
C LYS A 4 -7.06 33.02 -1.09
N GLN A 5 -7.85 32.74 -0.06
CA GLN A 5 -7.41 31.95 1.09
C GLN A 5 -6.90 30.62 0.56
N SER A 6 -5.58 30.45 0.54
CA SER A 6 -4.94 29.15 0.40
C SER A 6 -5.44 28.29 1.57
N ARG A 7 -6.39 27.38 1.29
CA ARG A 7 -6.78 26.36 2.26
C ARG A 7 -5.50 25.60 2.59
N LYS A 8 -4.99 25.77 3.82
CA LYS A 8 -3.95 24.91 4.37
C LYS A 8 -4.48 23.49 4.25
N VAL A 9 -3.84 22.70 3.40
CA VAL A 9 -4.19 21.29 3.24
C VAL A 9 -4.02 20.65 4.61
N LEU A 10 -5.15 20.24 5.21
CA LEU A 10 -5.22 19.90 6.63
C LEU A 10 -4.45 18.61 6.97
N PHE A 11 -4.05 17.86 5.94
CA PHE A 11 -3.46 16.54 6.05
C PHE A 11 -2.11 16.50 5.30
N PRO A 12 -1.00 16.17 5.97
CA PRO A 12 0.31 16.08 5.34
C PRO A 12 0.24 15.05 4.23
N GLY A 13 0.83 15.35 3.06
CA GLY A 13 0.76 14.53 1.84
C GLY A 13 1.53 13.22 1.91
N SER A 14 1.56 12.55 3.07
CA SER A 14 2.27 11.31 3.40
C SER A 14 1.32 10.12 3.64
N TRP A 15 0.01 10.30 3.47
CA TRP A 15 -1.00 9.23 3.63
C TRP A 15 -0.91 8.13 2.56
N TRP A 16 -0.12 8.35 1.50
CA TRP A 16 0.25 7.33 0.55
C TRP A 16 1.25 6.30 1.10
N VAL A 17 1.99 6.60 2.18
CA VAL A 17 3.02 5.69 2.72
C VAL A 17 2.41 4.35 3.16
N PRO A 18 1.34 4.31 3.99
CA PRO A 18 0.67 3.04 4.31
C PRO A 18 0.15 2.28 3.09
N ILE A 19 -0.27 3.01 2.04
CA ILE A 19 -0.75 2.42 0.78
C ILE A 19 0.41 1.77 0.04
N LEU A 20 1.59 2.42 -0.01
CA LEU A 20 2.81 1.87 -0.61
C LEU A 20 3.35 0.66 0.17
N SER A 21 3.17 0.64 1.50
CA SER A 21 3.60 -0.51 2.31
C SER A 21 2.91 -1.82 1.93
N ILE A 22 1.71 -1.78 1.33
CA ILE A 22 0.97 -2.99 0.88
C ILE A 22 1.73 -3.75 -0.22
N PRO A 23 2.00 -3.18 -1.42
CA PRO A 23 2.72 -3.89 -2.47
C PRO A 23 4.16 -4.25 -2.04
N ILE A 24 4.83 -3.42 -1.24
CA ILE A 24 6.17 -3.75 -0.71
C ILE A 24 6.11 -4.99 0.18
N SER A 25 5.18 -5.03 1.14
CA SER A 25 5.03 -6.18 2.04
C SER A 25 4.66 -7.46 1.28
N PHE A 26 3.84 -7.34 0.23
CA PHE A 26 3.52 -8.46 -0.64
C PHE A 26 4.74 -8.98 -1.41
N LEU A 27 5.57 -8.09 -1.97
CA LEU A 27 6.79 -8.48 -2.66
C LEU A 27 7.79 -9.16 -1.71
N LEU A 28 7.94 -8.65 -0.49
CA LEU A 28 8.77 -9.29 0.54
C LEU A 28 8.27 -10.68 0.88
N TRP A 29 6.95 -10.82 1.12
CA TRP A 29 6.32 -12.12 1.37
C TRP A 29 6.56 -13.10 0.22
N LEU A 30 6.36 -12.65 -1.01
CA LEU A 30 6.55 -13.46 -2.21
C LEU A 30 8.02 -13.90 -2.34
N SER A 31 8.97 -12.99 -2.14
CA SER A 31 10.40 -13.30 -2.17
C SER A 31 10.78 -14.35 -1.13
N VAL A 32 10.34 -14.20 0.12
CA VAL A 32 10.61 -15.17 1.19
C VAL A 32 10.00 -16.54 0.86
N THR A 33 8.76 -16.55 0.36
CA THR A 33 8.05 -17.78 0.01
C THR A 33 8.72 -18.52 -1.15
N LEU A 34 9.13 -17.79 -2.19
CA LEU A 34 9.84 -18.36 -3.34
C LEU A 34 11.22 -18.87 -2.95
N LEU A 35 11.98 -18.13 -2.14
CA LEU A 35 13.27 -18.58 -1.62
C LEU A 35 13.13 -19.85 -0.79
N ASN A 36 12.17 -19.89 0.14
CA ASN A 36 11.92 -21.08 0.93
C ASN A 36 11.54 -22.26 0.04
N THR A 37 10.64 -22.06 -0.93
CA THR A 37 10.19 -23.12 -1.84
C THR A 37 11.33 -23.66 -2.71
N ALA A 38 12.19 -22.79 -3.25
CA ALA A 38 13.30 -23.16 -4.11
C ALA A 38 14.42 -23.89 -3.36
N PHE A 39 14.69 -23.49 -2.11
CA PHE A 39 15.84 -23.98 -1.35
C PHE A 39 15.48 -24.86 -0.15
N ALA A 40 14.21 -25.17 0.10
CA ALA A 40 13.75 -25.95 1.26
C ALA A 40 14.53 -27.27 1.46
N GLN A 41 14.82 -27.96 0.37
CA GLN A 41 15.56 -29.23 0.39
C GLN A 41 17.05 -29.06 0.74
N HIS A 42 17.59 -27.84 0.65
CA HIS A 42 19.01 -27.53 0.81
C HIS A 42 19.34 -26.83 2.14
N VAL A 43 18.37 -26.13 2.76
CA VAL A 43 18.61 -25.30 3.95
C VAL A 43 18.25 -25.98 5.28
N GLY A 44 17.66 -27.17 5.22
CA GLY A 44 17.23 -27.93 6.40
C GLY A 44 15.90 -27.46 7.00
N LEU A 45 15.28 -28.34 7.78
CA LEU A 45 13.93 -28.16 8.35
C LEU A 45 13.79 -26.91 9.24
N GLN A 46 14.79 -26.60 10.07
CA GLN A 46 14.71 -25.46 10.98
C GLN A 46 14.70 -24.12 10.24
N VAL A 47 15.60 -23.92 9.26
CA VAL A 47 15.67 -22.69 8.47
C VAL A 47 14.40 -22.52 7.64
N SER A 48 13.92 -23.59 7.02
CA SER A 48 12.65 -23.56 6.28
C SER A 48 11.46 -23.21 7.18
N GLY A 49 11.46 -23.68 8.43
CA GLY A 49 10.50 -23.29 9.46
C GLY A 49 10.50 -21.77 9.71
N TYR A 50 11.66 -21.19 10.01
CA TYR A 50 11.79 -19.75 10.26
C TYR A 50 11.36 -18.88 9.07
N LEU A 51 11.69 -19.30 7.83
CA LEU A 51 11.24 -18.60 6.63
C LEU A 51 9.71 -18.66 6.47
N SER A 52 9.11 -19.79 6.81
CA SER A 52 7.65 -19.96 6.77
C SER A 52 6.96 -19.07 7.80
N GLU A 53 7.46 -19.04 9.04
CA GLU A 53 6.96 -18.14 10.09
C GLU A 53 7.09 -16.66 9.68
N THR A 54 8.23 -16.29 9.10
CA THR A 54 8.46 -14.94 8.58
C THR A 54 7.44 -14.56 7.51
N ALA A 55 7.15 -15.48 6.57
CA ALA A 55 6.12 -15.27 5.55
C ALA A 55 4.71 -15.11 6.18
N SER A 56 4.39 -15.89 7.23
CA SER A 56 3.12 -15.74 7.96
C SER A 56 3.00 -14.37 8.63
N VAL A 57 4.06 -13.87 9.28
CA VAL A 57 4.08 -12.53 9.88
C VAL A 57 3.83 -11.45 8.82
N LEU A 58 4.50 -11.53 7.67
CA LEU A 58 4.32 -10.58 6.57
C LEU A 58 2.87 -10.59 6.05
N THR A 59 2.22 -11.76 6.02
CA THR A 59 0.81 -11.89 5.64
C THR A 59 -0.11 -11.15 6.61
N VAL A 60 0.10 -11.32 7.93
CA VAL A 60 -0.66 -10.62 8.96
C VAL A 60 -0.45 -9.11 8.90
N VAL A 61 0.79 -8.66 8.73
CA VAL A 61 1.12 -7.23 8.56
C VAL A 61 0.44 -6.65 7.32
N ASN A 62 0.48 -7.36 6.18
CA ASN A 62 -0.17 -6.91 4.95
C ASN A 62 -1.69 -6.78 5.12
N TYR A 63 -2.31 -7.72 5.83
CA TYR A 63 -3.73 -7.65 6.13
C TYR A 63 -4.07 -6.48 7.06
N ALA A 64 -3.30 -6.26 8.12
CA ALA A 64 -3.47 -5.12 9.03
C ALA A 64 -3.34 -3.77 8.29
N LEU A 65 -2.35 -3.64 7.40
CA LEU A 65 -2.20 -2.47 6.54
C LEU A 65 -3.42 -2.29 5.63
N SER A 66 -3.96 -3.38 5.10
CA SER A 66 -5.12 -3.35 4.20
C SER A 66 -6.42 -2.98 4.92
N LEU A 67 -6.57 -3.32 6.19
CA LEU A 67 -7.68 -2.83 7.04
C LEU A 67 -7.55 -1.34 7.35
N PHE A 68 -6.32 -0.84 7.50
CA PHE A 68 -6.07 0.59 7.73
C PHE A 68 -6.12 1.43 6.43
N ALA A 69 -5.83 0.82 5.28
CA ALA A 69 -5.67 1.52 4.01
C ALA A 69 -6.91 2.30 3.51
N PRO A 70 -8.17 1.90 3.74
CA PRO A 70 -9.34 2.72 3.39
C PRO A 70 -9.31 4.09 4.09
N PHE A 71 -8.86 4.15 5.34
CA PHE A 71 -8.69 5.40 6.08
C PHE A 71 -7.59 6.25 5.43
N ALA A 72 -6.41 5.67 5.19
CA ALA A 72 -5.30 6.37 4.53
C ALA A 72 -5.68 6.89 3.14
N LEU A 73 -6.38 6.09 2.33
CA LEU A 73 -6.91 6.46 1.02
C LEU A 73 -7.93 7.59 1.09
N TYR A 74 -8.78 7.63 2.12
CA TYR A 74 -9.78 8.69 2.27
C TYR A 74 -9.10 10.06 2.47
N TYR A 75 -8.06 10.13 3.29
CA TYR A 75 -7.33 11.38 3.48
C TYR A 75 -6.45 11.72 2.27
N ASP A 76 -5.76 10.75 1.68
CA ASP A 76 -4.93 10.99 0.49
C ASP A 76 -5.79 11.40 -0.71
N ARG A 77 -6.98 10.83 -0.92
CA ARG A 77 -7.89 11.30 -2.00
C ARG A 77 -8.27 12.76 -1.83
N THR A 78 -8.51 13.20 -0.59
CA THR A 78 -8.92 14.57 -0.30
C THR A 78 -7.78 15.51 -0.67
N TYR A 79 -6.56 15.18 -0.24
CA TYR A 79 -5.34 15.89 -0.62
C TYR A 79 -5.13 15.93 -2.16
N VAL A 80 -5.23 14.79 -2.84
CA VAL A 80 -5.03 14.68 -4.29
C VAL A 80 -6.10 15.44 -5.07
N SER A 81 -7.36 15.43 -4.61
CA SER A 81 -8.45 16.17 -5.25
C SER A 81 -8.32 17.69 -5.09
N GLU A 82 -7.69 18.17 -4.02
CA GLU A 82 -7.41 19.59 -3.82
C GLU A 82 -6.24 20.08 -4.68
N LYS A 83 -5.24 19.20 -4.93
CA LYS A 83 -4.03 19.55 -5.68
C LYS A 83 -4.06 19.17 -7.16
N SER A 84 -5.00 18.34 -7.59
CA SER A 84 -5.07 17.86 -8.96
C SER A 84 -6.51 17.87 -9.49
N LYS A 85 -6.66 17.79 -10.82
CA LYS A 85 -7.97 17.65 -11.46
C LYS A 85 -8.56 16.24 -11.36
N TRP A 86 -7.82 15.29 -10.77
CA TRP A 86 -8.26 13.91 -10.65
C TRP A 86 -9.07 13.71 -9.36
N THR A 87 -10.27 13.15 -9.51
CA THR A 87 -11.12 12.71 -8.40
C THR A 87 -11.02 11.19 -8.27
N PRO A 88 -10.31 10.65 -7.26
CA PRO A 88 -10.22 9.21 -7.06
C PRO A 88 -11.61 8.62 -6.77
N THR A 89 -11.94 7.49 -7.39
CA THR A 89 -13.23 6.82 -7.21
C THR A 89 -13.34 6.14 -5.85
N LEU A 90 -14.57 5.88 -5.39
CA LEU A 90 -14.78 5.12 -4.15
C LEU A 90 -14.33 3.65 -4.26
N LEU A 91 -14.15 3.14 -5.48
CA LEU A 91 -13.69 1.77 -5.73
C LEU A 91 -12.31 1.48 -5.12
N TYR A 92 -11.46 2.50 -4.95
CA TYR A 92 -10.18 2.32 -4.27
C TYR A 92 -10.33 1.87 -2.81
N LEU A 93 -11.48 2.10 -2.17
CA LEU A 93 -11.72 1.67 -0.79
C LEU A 93 -11.84 0.15 -0.65
N PHE A 94 -12.01 -0.62 -1.74
CA PHE A 94 -11.95 -2.09 -1.71
C PHE A 94 -10.53 -2.65 -1.47
N ILE A 95 -9.56 -1.79 -1.18
CA ILE A 95 -8.18 -2.16 -0.83
C ILE A 95 -8.07 -3.09 0.40
N PHE A 96 -9.13 -3.29 1.18
CA PHE A 96 -9.12 -4.25 2.28
C PHE A 96 -9.29 -5.71 1.82
N VAL A 97 -9.69 -5.94 0.57
CA VAL A 97 -9.87 -7.30 0.01
C VAL A 97 -8.49 -7.89 -0.32
N PRO A 98 -8.12 -9.05 0.25
CA PRO A 98 -6.83 -9.69 -0.02
C PRO A 98 -6.61 -9.94 -1.52
N LEU A 99 -5.35 -9.87 -1.96
CA LEU A 99 -4.89 -9.93 -3.37
C LEU A 99 -5.32 -8.74 -4.23
N LEU A 100 -6.58 -8.30 -4.10
CA LEU A 100 -7.07 -7.11 -4.77
C LEU A 100 -6.40 -5.84 -4.19
N ASN A 101 -6.09 -5.86 -2.90
CA ASN A 101 -5.37 -4.81 -2.18
C ASN A 101 -4.08 -4.37 -2.89
N VAL A 102 -3.25 -5.32 -3.35
CA VAL A 102 -1.98 -5.05 -4.04
C VAL A 102 -2.24 -4.36 -5.37
N LEU A 103 -3.22 -4.84 -6.16
CA LEU A 103 -3.57 -4.25 -7.46
C LEU A 103 -4.12 -2.82 -7.29
N ILE A 104 -5.04 -2.63 -6.36
CA ILE A 104 -5.65 -1.34 -6.06
C ILE A 104 -4.60 -0.35 -5.56
N ALA A 105 -3.75 -0.75 -4.60
CA ALA A 105 -2.67 0.08 -4.07
C ALA A 105 -1.72 0.53 -5.17
N THR A 106 -1.25 -0.41 -5.99
CA THR A 106 -0.30 -0.15 -7.08
C THR A 106 -0.91 0.79 -8.12
N PHE A 107 -2.15 0.53 -8.54
CA PHE A 107 -2.84 1.37 -9.53
C PHE A 107 -3.12 2.78 -9.00
N TYR A 108 -3.50 2.89 -7.71
CA TYR A 108 -3.70 4.17 -7.05
C TYR A 108 -2.40 5.00 -7.03
N LEU A 109 -1.31 4.41 -6.55
CA LEU A 109 -0.01 5.09 -6.42
C LEU A 109 0.57 5.49 -7.78
N ALA A 110 0.47 4.61 -8.79
CA ALA A 110 0.90 4.93 -10.15
C ALA A 110 0.12 6.12 -10.73
N ARG A 111 -1.19 6.19 -10.46
CA ARG A 111 -2.03 7.29 -10.92
C ARG A 111 -1.73 8.57 -10.13
N ARG A 112 -1.58 8.47 -8.81
CA ARG A 112 -1.17 9.58 -7.93
C ARG A 112 0.15 10.20 -8.38
N HIS A 113 1.17 9.38 -8.64
CA HIS A 113 2.48 9.83 -9.13
C HIS A 113 2.36 10.64 -10.43
N ARG A 114 1.47 10.25 -11.36
CA ARG A 114 1.24 11.01 -12.60
C ARG A 114 0.64 12.40 -12.37
N PHE A 115 -0.17 12.58 -11.33
CA PHE A 115 -0.86 13.85 -11.07
C PHE A 115 -0.16 14.75 -10.05
N VAL A 116 0.59 14.17 -9.10
CA VAL A 116 1.17 14.88 -7.95
C VAL A 116 2.70 14.79 -7.94
N GLY A 117 3.32 13.99 -8.81
CA GLY A 117 4.77 13.87 -8.97
C GLY A 117 5.47 13.02 -7.91
N ASN A 118 4.93 12.95 -6.69
CA ASN A 118 5.37 11.99 -5.67
C ASN A 118 4.45 10.75 -5.69
N PRO A 119 5.02 9.53 -5.57
CA PRO A 119 4.24 8.36 -5.21
C PRO A 119 3.60 8.57 -3.84
#